data_AF-A0A6M2D6X9-F1
#
_entry.id   AF-A0A6M2D6X9-F1
#
_cell.length_a   1.000
_cell.length_b   1.000
_cell.length_c   1.000
_cell.angle_alpha   90.00
_cell.angle_beta   90.00
_cell.angle_gamma   90.00
#
_symmetry.space_group_name_H-M   'P 1'
#
loop_
_entity.id
_entity.type
_entity.pdbx_description
1 polymer ?
#
loop_
_entity_poly.entity_id
_entity_poly.type
_entity_poly.pdbx_seq_one_letter_code
_entity_poly.pdbx_strand_id
1 'polypeptide(L)'
;MGHVVEVLLSDFGVGDCCLVEANTDSYTYTLGYLLSWLQLLAFFGASPAEARSEYASYLQEEGLLSSLLEHLFCLMPSNVSLGSKGNTMFTEPVKLSPQEVFSSTKLQHVACQVYLDTICKLPALVRAWWNSQNKRVMDHVEKFTSNHVTSVISSREIQAVRNADVSLENMTVKGRPAAREVVATYTIEEVAIELVVKLPANHPLGAVTIDGGRRVGVSQSQWRHWLLQLTTFLTHQNGSILDGLALWKRNVDKRFEGVEECMICFYVLHGATCQLPKLSCRTCKKRFHSDCLFKWFNTSNNSSCPLCRNVF
;
A
#
# COMPACT_ATOMS: atom_id res chain seq x y z
N MET A 1 -26.65 12.44 13.99
CA MET A 1 -25.55 13.12 14.72
C MET A 1 -24.62 13.89 13.79
N GLY A 2 -24.29 13.40 12.59
CA GLY A 2 -23.41 14.12 11.65
C GLY A 2 -23.83 15.56 11.36
N HIS A 3 -25.10 15.80 11.01
CA HIS A 3 -25.61 17.15 10.78
C HIS A 3 -25.54 18.08 12.01
N VAL A 4 -25.68 17.52 13.23
CA VAL A 4 -25.54 18.32 14.46
C VAL A 4 -24.10 18.77 14.65
N VAL A 5 -23.14 17.90 14.38
CA VAL A 5 -21.70 18.22 14.44
C VAL A 5 -21.31 19.19 13.33
N GLU A 6 -21.88 19.05 12.14
CA GLU A 6 -21.68 19.98 11.02
C GLU A 6 -22.16 21.39 11.38
N VAL A 7 -23.37 21.51 11.95
CA VAL A 7 -23.89 22.81 12.42
C VAL A 7 -23.01 23.38 13.53
N LEU A 8 -22.59 22.55 14.49
CA LEU A 8 -21.67 22.95 15.57
C LEU A 8 -20.35 23.53 15.02
N LEU A 9 -19.81 22.92 13.96
CA LEU A 9 -18.51 23.26 13.40
C LEU A 9 -18.60 24.27 12.24
N SER A 10 -19.78 24.79 11.92
CA SER A 10 -20.01 25.65 10.75
C SER A 10 -19.17 26.94 10.74
N ASP A 11 -18.78 27.44 11.91
CA ASP A 11 -17.91 28.62 12.06
C ASP A 11 -16.40 28.29 12.03
N PHE A 12 -16.02 27.01 11.92
CA PHE A 12 -14.63 26.55 11.95
C PHE A 12 -14.20 26.02 10.58
N GLY A 13 -13.07 26.51 10.08
CA GLY A 13 -12.40 25.99 8.90
C GLY A 13 -11.32 24.98 9.24
N VAL A 14 -10.90 24.19 8.24
CA VAL A 14 -9.75 23.28 8.37
C VAL A 14 -8.50 24.06 8.79
N GLY A 15 -7.96 23.68 9.95
CA GLY A 15 -6.82 24.30 10.60
C GLY A 15 -7.16 25.20 11.77
N ASP A 16 -8.44 25.48 12.00
CA ASP A 16 -8.94 25.98 13.28
C ASP A 16 -9.04 24.82 14.29
N CYS A 17 -9.17 25.14 15.58
CA CYS A 17 -9.36 24.14 16.63
C CYS A 17 -10.57 24.49 17.49
N CYS A 18 -11.67 23.76 17.28
CA CYS A 18 -12.88 23.85 18.09
C CYS A 18 -12.68 23.02 19.36
N LEU A 19 -12.55 23.69 20.51
CA LEU A 19 -12.50 23.04 21.81
C LEU A 19 -13.91 22.75 22.31
N VAL A 20 -14.35 21.50 22.19
CA VAL A 20 -15.67 21.08 22.68
C VAL A 20 -15.60 20.79 24.17
N GLU A 21 -16.25 21.63 24.99
CA GLU A 21 -16.23 21.53 26.46
C GLU A 21 -16.99 20.31 26.97
N ALA A 22 -16.42 19.59 27.93
CA ALA A 22 -17.07 18.44 28.55
C ALA A 22 -18.37 18.82 29.30
N ASN A 23 -19.26 17.84 29.47
CA ASN A 23 -20.58 18.00 30.10
C ASN A 23 -21.56 18.92 29.35
N THR A 24 -21.33 19.14 28.05
CA THR A 24 -22.24 19.86 27.15
C THR A 24 -22.96 18.88 26.21
N ASP A 25 -24.10 19.32 25.67
CA ASP A 25 -24.80 18.57 24.61
C ASP A 25 -23.90 18.42 23.38
N SER A 26 -23.19 19.49 23.00
CA SER A 26 -22.19 19.49 21.93
C SER A 26 -21.14 18.40 22.09
N TYR A 27 -20.63 18.21 23.31
CA TYR A 27 -19.70 17.12 23.63
C TYR A 27 -20.33 15.75 23.43
N THR A 28 -21.55 15.56 23.95
CA THR A 28 -22.27 14.28 23.86
C THR A 28 -22.52 13.88 22.40
N TYR A 29 -23.01 14.82 21.58
CA TYR A 29 -23.25 14.57 20.15
C TYR A 29 -21.96 14.34 19.36
N THR A 30 -20.91 15.12 19.64
CA THR A 30 -19.62 14.98 18.96
C THR A 30 -18.94 13.66 19.33
N LEU A 31 -18.95 13.28 20.61
CA LEU A 31 -18.41 12.01 21.05
C LEU A 31 -19.19 10.85 20.43
N GLY A 32 -20.53 10.89 20.44
CA GLY A 32 -21.37 9.87 19.79
C GLY A 32 -21.08 9.74 18.29
N TYR A 33 -20.89 10.87 17.58
CA TYR A 33 -20.48 10.90 16.18
C TYR A 33 -19.13 10.22 15.95
N LEU A 34 -18.10 10.58 16.73
CA LEU A 34 -16.75 10.00 16.60
C LEU A 34 -16.72 8.51 16.95
N LEU A 35 -17.44 8.09 18.00
CA LEU A 35 -17.56 6.68 18.37
C LEU A 35 -18.28 5.87 17.28
N SER A 36 -19.30 6.46 16.62
CA SER A 36 -19.96 5.82 15.47
C SER A 36 -18.98 5.58 14.33
N TRP A 37 -18.10 6.54 14.05
CA TRP A 37 -17.04 6.38 13.06
C TRP A 37 -15.99 5.35 13.46
N LEU A 38 -15.55 5.30 14.73
CA LEU A 38 -14.65 4.25 15.19
C LEU A 38 -15.25 2.86 14.96
N GLN A 39 -16.53 2.67 15.26
CA GLN A 39 -17.21 1.40 15.02
C GLN A 39 -17.36 1.08 13.53
N LEU A 40 -17.74 2.06 12.71
CA LEU A 40 -17.83 1.90 11.26
C LEU A 40 -16.48 1.49 10.67
N LEU A 41 -15.39 2.16 11.08
CA LEU A 41 -14.03 1.87 10.63
C LEU A 41 -13.53 0.50 11.13
N ALA A 42 -13.88 0.10 12.36
CA ALA A 42 -13.58 -1.23 12.88
C ALA A 42 -14.28 -2.32 12.06
N PHE A 43 -15.59 -2.14 11.80
CA PHE A 43 -16.38 -3.04 10.97
C PHE A 43 -15.85 -3.09 9.53
N PHE A 44 -15.51 -1.94 8.94
CA PHE A 44 -14.89 -1.84 7.62
C PHE A 44 -13.59 -2.66 7.58
N GLY A 45 -12.71 -2.52 8.57
CA GLY A 45 -11.46 -3.26 8.65
C GLY A 45 -11.63 -4.78 8.80
N ALA A 46 -12.72 -5.23 9.43
CA ALA A 46 -13.06 -6.65 9.58
C ALA A 46 -13.80 -7.24 8.36
N SER A 47 -14.21 -6.40 7.40
CA SER A 47 -15.02 -6.83 6.26
C SER A 47 -14.17 -7.40 5.10
N PRO A 48 -14.73 -8.31 4.29
CA PRO A 48 -14.10 -8.78 3.05
C PRO A 48 -13.78 -7.66 2.07
N ALA A 49 -12.87 -7.90 1.12
CA ALA A 49 -12.40 -6.87 0.19
C ALA A 49 -13.52 -6.30 -0.70
N GLU A 50 -14.45 -7.14 -1.13
CA GLU A 50 -15.61 -6.76 -1.95
C GLU A 50 -16.52 -5.79 -1.18
N ALA A 51 -16.88 -6.14 0.05
CA ALA A 51 -17.70 -5.29 0.91
C ALA A 51 -17.00 -3.97 1.25
N ARG A 52 -15.68 -3.99 1.50
CA ARG A 52 -14.89 -2.78 1.71
C ARG A 52 -14.94 -1.86 0.49
N SER A 53 -14.94 -2.40 -0.72
CA SER A 53 -15.08 -1.59 -1.94
C SER A 53 -16.45 -0.93 -2.01
N GLU A 54 -17.53 -1.66 -1.73
CA GLU A 54 -18.90 -1.13 -1.74
C GLU A 54 -19.10 -0.03 -0.69
N TYR A 55 -18.63 -0.26 0.55
CA TYR A 55 -18.69 0.76 1.61
C TYR A 55 -17.87 1.99 1.26
N ALA A 56 -16.67 1.82 0.69
CA ALA A 56 -15.85 2.94 0.26
C ALA A 56 -16.56 3.80 -0.79
N SER A 57 -17.17 3.19 -1.81
CA SER A 57 -17.94 3.91 -2.82
C SER A 57 -19.11 4.67 -2.19
N TYR A 58 -19.88 4.04 -1.30
CA TYR A 58 -20.98 4.69 -0.60
C TYR A 58 -20.53 5.91 0.22
N LEU A 59 -19.46 5.78 1.00
CA LEU A 59 -18.91 6.89 1.79
C LEU A 59 -18.44 8.07 0.94
N GLN A 60 -17.99 7.80 -0.29
CA GLN A 60 -17.55 8.81 -1.24
C GLN A 60 -18.73 9.50 -1.93
N GLU A 61 -19.69 8.73 -2.44
CA GLU A 61 -20.87 9.22 -3.17
C GLU A 61 -21.75 10.11 -2.29
N GLU A 62 -21.94 9.72 -1.02
CA GLU A 62 -22.72 10.49 -0.06
C GLU A 62 -21.94 11.65 0.59
N GLY A 63 -20.67 11.86 0.22
CA GLY A 63 -19.84 12.93 0.77
C GLY A 63 -19.48 12.80 2.26
N LEU A 64 -19.88 11.69 2.91
CA LEU A 64 -19.74 11.47 4.36
C LEU A 64 -18.27 11.54 4.82
N LEU A 65 -17.35 11.04 4.00
CA LEU A 65 -15.92 11.10 4.30
C LEU A 65 -15.37 12.53 4.22
N SER A 66 -15.83 13.35 3.27
CA SER A 66 -15.39 14.75 3.14
C SER A 66 -15.75 15.51 4.40
N SER A 67 -17.01 15.43 4.82
CA SER A 67 -17.48 16.07 6.05
C SER A 67 -16.74 15.54 7.27
N LEU A 68 -16.51 14.23 7.37
CA LEU A 68 -15.69 13.68 8.46
C LEU A 68 -14.30 14.31 8.51
N LEU A 69 -13.58 14.36 7.39
CA LEU A 69 -12.22 14.87 7.36
C LEU A 69 -12.17 16.35 7.74
N GLU A 70 -13.11 17.15 7.23
CA GLU A 70 -13.26 18.56 7.62
C GLU A 70 -13.51 18.69 9.13
N HIS A 71 -14.47 17.94 9.69
CA HIS A 71 -14.75 17.94 11.12
C HIS A 71 -13.55 17.52 11.95
N LEU A 72 -12.84 16.46 11.56
CA LEU A 72 -11.67 15.97 12.29
C LEU A 72 -10.56 17.02 12.35
N PHE A 73 -10.30 17.73 11.25
CA PHE A 73 -9.29 18.80 11.25
C PHE A 73 -9.71 20.05 12.01
N CYS A 74 -11.00 20.23 12.31
CA CYS A 74 -11.49 21.24 13.26
C CYS A 74 -11.45 20.75 14.72
N LEU A 75 -11.54 19.44 14.96
CA LEU A 75 -11.59 18.85 16.31
C LEU A 75 -10.21 18.48 16.86
N MET A 76 -9.26 18.09 16.01
CA MET A 76 -7.92 17.69 16.44
C MET A 76 -7.09 18.88 16.92
N PRO A 77 -6.26 18.73 17.97
CA PRO A 77 -5.42 19.80 18.47
C PRO A 77 -4.15 19.95 17.63
N SER A 78 -3.63 21.17 17.53
CA SER A 78 -2.31 21.40 16.91
C SER A 78 -1.16 20.78 17.72
N ASN A 79 -1.33 20.64 19.04
CA ASN A 79 -0.39 19.93 19.91
C ASN A 79 -1.00 18.60 20.36
N VAL A 80 -0.44 17.50 19.87
CA VAL A 80 -0.91 16.14 20.13
C VAL A 80 -0.15 15.43 21.25
N SER A 81 0.71 16.13 21.99
CA SER A 81 1.49 15.54 23.08
C SER A 81 0.63 15.22 24.30
N LEU A 82 0.88 14.05 24.91
CA LEU A 82 0.20 13.60 26.15
C LEU A 82 1.03 13.85 27.42
N GLY A 83 2.06 14.70 27.35
CA GLY A 83 2.85 15.13 28.52
C GLY A 83 3.98 14.20 28.97
N SER A 84 3.98 12.91 28.61
CA SER A 84 5.16 12.04 28.77
C SER A 84 6.11 12.15 27.56
N LYS A 85 7.42 11.98 27.80
CA LYS A 85 8.44 12.11 26.74
C LYS A 85 8.17 11.12 25.59
N GLY A 86 7.66 11.64 24.47
CA GLY A 86 7.47 10.89 23.22
C GLY A 86 6.06 10.37 22.96
N ASN A 87 5.14 10.40 23.94
CA ASN A 87 3.78 9.91 23.72
C ASN A 87 2.89 11.00 23.13
N THR A 88 2.13 10.61 22.11
CA THR A 88 1.18 11.46 21.41
C THR A 88 -0.19 10.77 21.31
N MET A 89 -1.21 11.54 20.95
CA MET A 89 -2.54 11.04 20.64
C MET A 89 -2.57 10.03 19.46
N PHE A 90 -1.49 9.91 18.67
CA PHE A 90 -1.38 8.94 17.57
C PHE A 90 -0.56 7.70 17.91
N THR A 91 0.35 7.79 18.90
CA THR A 91 1.16 6.65 19.34
C THR A 91 0.45 5.82 20.41
N GLU A 92 -0.36 6.47 21.25
CA GLU A 92 -1.13 5.82 22.31
C GLU A 92 -2.58 5.55 21.89
N PRO A 93 -3.08 4.31 22.03
CA PRO A 93 -4.47 4.02 21.73
C PRO A 93 -5.40 4.71 22.71
N VAL A 94 -6.53 5.19 22.21
CA VAL A 94 -7.63 5.68 23.06
C VAL A 94 -8.19 4.51 23.85
N LYS A 95 -8.10 4.58 25.18
CA LYS A 95 -8.84 3.68 26.08
C LYS A 95 -10.25 4.25 26.28
N LEU A 96 -11.29 3.45 26.32
CA LEU A 96 -12.64 3.91 26.64
C LEU A 96 -13.15 3.03 27.77
N SER A 97 -13.42 3.62 28.94
CA SER A 97 -14.06 2.89 30.05
C SER A 97 -15.32 3.62 30.54
N PRO A 98 -16.33 2.89 31.03
CA PRO A 98 -17.55 3.50 31.58
C PRO A 98 -17.31 4.42 32.79
N GLN A 99 -16.17 4.25 33.48
CA GLN A 99 -15.79 5.03 34.66
C GLN A 99 -14.86 6.21 34.32
N GLU A 100 -14.57 6.45 33.04
CA GLU A 100 -13.62 7.47 32.62
C GLU A 100 -14.19 8.89 32.73
N VAL A 101 -13.32 9.85 33.05
CA VAL A 101 -13.71 11.26 33.14
C VAL A 101 -13.77 11.86 31.74
N PHE A 102 -14.94 12.39 31.37
CA PHE A 102 -15.11 13.13 30.14
C PHE A 102 -14.33 14.45 30.19
N SER A 103 -13.56 14.73 29.14
CA SER A 103 -12.75 15.94 29.01
C SER A 103 -12.56 16.31 27.55
N SER A 104 -12.36 17.58 27.25
CA SER A 104 -12.11 18.04 25.89
C SER A 104 -10.88 17.38 25.27
N THR A 105 -9.82 17.16 26.06
CA THR A 105 -8.62 16.42 25.64
C THR A 105 -8.93 14.98 25.28
N LYS A 106 -9.86 14.33 25.99
CA LYS A 106 -10.29 12.97 25.66
C LYS A 106 -10.98 12.92 24.30
N LEU A 107 -11.90 13.84 24.04
CA LEU A 107 -12.58 13.95 22.75
C LEU A 107 -11.60 14.22 21.61
N GLN A 108 -10.62 15.10 21.83
CA GLN A 108 -9.52 15.37 20.90
C GLN A 108 -8.69 14.11 20.59
N HIS A 109 -8.40 13.29 21.60
CA HIS A 109 -7.70 12.02 21.42
C HIS A 109 -8.55 11.02 20.62
N VAL A 110 -9.86 10.95 20.88
CA VAL A 110 -10.82 10.16 20.06
C VAL A 110 -10.80 10.65 18.60
N ALA A 111 -10.83 11.96 18.34
CA ALA A 111 -10.75 12.51 16.99
C ALA A 111 -9.44 12.13 16.28
N CYS A 112 -8.29 12.21 16.99
CA CYS A 112 -7.01 11.74 16.46
C CYS A 112 -7.03 10.25 16.10
N GLN A 113 -7.63 9.41 16.96
CA GLN A 113 -7.77 7.98 16.69
C GLN A 113 -8.66 7.71 15.47
N VAL A 114 -9.79 8.42 15.33
CA VAL A 114 -10.65 8.33 14.14
C VAL A 114 -9.88 8.73 12.89
N TYR A 115 -9.13 9.85 12.92
CA TYR A 115 -8.33 10.26 11.78
C TYR A 115 -7.29 9.20 11.40
N LEU A 116 -6.56 8.67 12.38
CA LEU A 116 -5.57 7.60 12.19
C LEU A 116 -6.20 6.34 11.57
N ASP A 117 -7.36 5.93 12.06
CA ASP A 117 -8.08 4.77 11.53
C ASP A 117 -8.60 5.03 10.11
N THR A 118 -9.15 6.22 9.85
CA THR A 118 -9.62 6.62 8.53
C THR A 118 -8.49 6.59 7.52
N ILE A 119 -7.36 7.24 7.82
CA ILE A 119 -6.24 7.34 6.88
C ILE A 119 -5.52 6.00 6.66
N CYS A 120 -5.55 5.07 7.63
CA CYS A 120 -5.01 3.73 7.46
C CYS A 120 -5.95 2.80 6.68
N LYS A 121 -7.26 2.90 6.88
CA LYS A 121 -8.25 1.98 6.29
C LYS A 121 -8.82 2.47 4.96
N LEU A 122 -8.86 3.78 4.74
CA LEU A 122 -9.38 4.44 3.54
C LEU A 122 -8.35 5.36 2.87
N PRO A 123 -7.07 4.96 2.72
CA PRO A 123 -6.02 5.86 2.24
C PRO A 123 -6.30 6.41 0.83
N ALA A 124 -6.94 5.64 -0.06
CA ALA A 124 -7.25 6.09 -1.41
C ALA A 124 -8.29 7.22 -1.40
N LEU A 125 -9.30 7.14 -0.53
CA LEU A 125 -10.33 8.17 -0.44
C LEU A 125 -9.81 9.42 0.28
N VAL A 126 -8.99 9.26 1.31
CA VAL A 126 -8.32 10.40 1.96
C VAL A 126 -7.43 11.13 0.95
N ARG A 127 -6.68 10.40 0.10
CA ARG A 127 -5.91 11.01 -1.00
C ARG A 127 -6.80 11.71 -2.01
N ALA A 128 -7.93 11.12 -2.39
CA ALA A 128 -8.86 11.74 -3.35
C ALA A 128 -9.43 13.05 -2.78
N TRP A 129 -9.88 13.04 -1.53
CA TRP A 129 -10.36 14.24 -0.83
C TRP A 129 -9.25 15.28 -0.73
N TRP A 130 -8.05 14.92 -0.28
CA TRP A 130 -6.93 15.85 -0.13
C TRP A 130 -6.59 16.53 -1.46
N ASN A 131 -6.52 15.78 -2.57
CA ASN A 131 -6.25 16.33 -3.89
C ASN A 131 -7.40 17.19 -4.45
N SER A 132 -8.62 17.09 -3.92
CA SER A 132 -9.73 17.95 -4.33
C SER A 132 -9.82 19.25 -3.53
N GLN A 133 -8.99 19.44 -2.50
CA GLN A 133 -9.01 20.63 -1.66
C GLN A 133 -8.26 21.81 -2.29
N ASN A 134 -8.53 23.01 -1.78
CA ASN A 134 -7.71 24.17 -2.10
C ASN A 134 -6.30 24.06 -1.46
N LYS A 135 -5.34 24.80 -2.00
CA LYS A 135 -3.94 24.74 -1.58
C LYS A 135 -3.72 24.95 -0.07
N ARG A 136 -4.47 25.87 0.55
CA ARG A 136 -4.33 26.15 2.00
C ARG A 136 -4.67 24.92 2.84
N VAL A 137 -5.77 24.26 2.51
CA VAL A 137 -6.21 23.03 3.19
C VAL A 137 -5.23 21.90 2.91
N MET A 138 -4.80 21.73 1.65
CA MET A 138 -3.81 20.72 1.27
C MET A 138 -2.52 20.84 2.08
N ASP A 139 -1.94 22.05 2.15
CA ASP A 139 -0.69 22.33 2.86
C ASP A 139 -0.85 22.09 4.37
N HIS A 140 -1.99 22.45 4.95
CA HIS A 140 -2.28 22.23 6.37
C HIS A 140 -2.35 20.74 6.70
N VAL A 141 -3.16 19.99 5.94
CA VAL A 141 -3.32 18.54 6.09
C VAL A 141 -1.98 17.84 5.94
N GLU A 142 -1.24 18.13 4.86
CA GLU A 142 0.07 17.52 4.60
C GLU A 142 1.06 17.77 5.73
N LYS A 143 1.16 19.01 6.22
CA LYS A 143 2.03 19.37 7.33
C LYS A 143 1.65 18.61 8.61
N PHE A 144 0.37 18.56 8.93
CA PHE A 144 -0.12 17.86 10.12
C PHE A 144 0.16 16.35 10.04
N THR A 145 -0.20 15.71 8.92
CA THR A 145 0.01 14.27 8.71
C THR A 145 1.50 13.93 8.74
N SER A 146 2.35 14.68 8.04
CA SER A 146 3.79 14.43 7.97
C SER A 146 4.46 14.51 9.34
N ASN A 147 4.05 15.47 10.17
CA ASN A 147 4.66 15.72 11.47
C ASN A 147 4.20 14.74 12.56
N HIS A 148 2.94 14.29 12.51
CA HIS A 148 2.33 13.58 13.65
C HIS A 148 1.91 12.14 13.33
N VAL A 149 1.67 11.81 12.07
CA VAL A 149 0.94 10.59 11.69
C VAL A 149 1.77 9.68 10.78
N THR A 150 2.54 10.25 9.84
CA THR A 150 3.29 9.47 8.84
C THR A 150 4.25 8.47 9.47
N SER A 151 5.00 8.87 10.51
CA SER A 151 5.95 7.96 11.19
C SER A 151 5.23 6.77 11.85
N VAL A 152 4.05 7.01 12.43
CA VAL A 152 3.22 5.97 13.06
C VAL A 152 2.74 4.97 12.00
N ILE A 153 2.19 5.46 10.88
CA ILE A 153 1.66 4.61 9.81
C ILE A 153 2.77 3.82 9.14
N SER A 154 3.84 4.49 8.71
CA SER A 154 4.98 3.82 8.07
C SER A 154 5.59 2.75 8.98
N SER A 155 5.70 3.02 10.29
CA SER A 155 6.19 2.01 11.24
C SER A 155 5.25 0.81 11.32
N ARG A 156 3.92 1.03 11.38
CA ARG A 156 2.92 -0.04 11.43
C ARG A 156 2.93 -0.89 10.17
N GLU A 157 2.95 -0.29 8.99
CA GLU A 157 2.98 -1.03 7.72
C GLU A 157 4.26 -1.86 7.57
N ILE A 158 5.42 -1.27 7.87
CA ILE A 158 6.72 -1.96 7.77
C ILE A 158 6.80 -3.07 8.83
N GLN A 159 6.24 -2.86 10.02
CA GLN A 159 6.17 -3.90 11.05
C GLN A 159 5.20 -5.02 10.66
N ALA A 160 4.05 -4.70 10.05
CA ALA A 160 3.12 -5.71 9.54
C ALA A 160 3.80 -6.63 8.52
N VAL A 161 4.59 -6.04 7.61
CA VAL A 161 5.44 -6.80 6.67
C VAL A 161 6.42 -7.72 7.40
N ARG A 162 7.10 -7.24 8.46
CA ARG A 162 8.06 -8.05 9.23
C ARG A 162 7.39 -9.18 10.02
N ASN A 163 6.24 -8.90 10.63
CA ASN A 163 5.52 -9.83 11.49
C ASN A 163 4.85 -10.95 10.71
N ALA A 164 4.42 -10.66 9.48
CA ALA A 164 3.70 -11.63 8.68
C ALA A 164 4.61 -12.79 8.22
N ASP A 165 5.94 -12.73 8.47
CA ASP A 165 6.96 -13.72 8.09
C ASP A 165 6.67 -14.36 6.73
N VAL A 166 6.27 -13.51 5.77
CA VAL A 166 5.69 -13.99 4.52
C VAL A 166 6.84 -14.34 3.59
N SER A 167 7.40 -15.53 3.77
CA SER A 167 7.94 -16.26 2.62
C SER A 167 6.73 -16.74 1.82
N LEU A 168 6.26 -15.91 0.87
CA LEU A 168 5.45 -16.46 -0.20
C LEU A 168 6.37 -17.42 -0.98
N GLU A 169 5.83 -18.50 -1.52
CA GLU A 169 6.64 -19.42 -2.33
C GLU A 169 7.44 -18.62 -3.37
N ASN A 170 8.75 -18.84 -3.48
CA ASN A 170 9.61 -18.09 -4.41
C ASN A 170 9.70 -16.58 -4.17
N MET A 171 9.21 -16.01 -3.05
CA MET A 171 9.34 -14.58 -2.74
C MET A 171 9.55 -14.29 -1.25
N THR A 172 10.56 -13.49 -0.94
CA THR A 172 10.80 -12.96 0.41
C THR A 172 10.45 -11.48 0.47
N VAL A 173 9.91 -11.01 1.59
CA VAL A 173 9.58 -9.59 1.80
C VAL A 173 10.26 -9.08 3.06
N LYS A 174 10.94 -7.93 2.97
CA LYS A 174 11.72 -7.33 4.05
C LYS A 174 11.39 -5.85 4.21
N GLY A 175 11.08 -5.44 5.43
CA GLY A 175 10.92 -4.04 5.79
C GLY A 175 12.23 -3.34 6.17
N ARG A 176 12.45 -2.12 5.67
CA ARG A 176 13.56 -1.22 6.03
C ARG A 176 13.02 0.07 6.68
N PRO A 177 12.76 0.07 8.00
CA PRO A 177 12.14 1.21 8.70
C PRO A 177 12.89 2.54 8.52
N ALA A 178 14.23 2.51 8.65
CA ALA A 178 15.06 3.72 8.55
C ALA A 178 14.97 4.41 7.17
N ALA A 179 14.79 3.62 6.10
CA ALA A 179 14.65 4.13 4.74
C ALA A 179 13.18 4.37 4.33
N ARG A 180 12.21 3.93 5.14
CA ARG A 180 10.78 3.83 4.81
C ARG A 180 10.52 3.03 3.54
N GLU A 181 11.14 1.86 3.48
CA GLU A 181 11.08 1.00 2.29
C GLU A 181 10.65 -0.42 2.63
N VAL A 182 9.97 -1.06 1.69
CA VAL A 182 9.65 -2.49 1.69
C VAL A 182 10.29 -3.11 0.46
N VAL A 183 11.12 -4.13 0.66
CA VAL A 183 11.84 -4.83 -0.40
C VAL A 183 11.20 -6.20 -0.58
N ALA A 184 10.76 -6.51 -1.80
CA ALA A 184 10.35 -7.84 -2.20
C ALA A 184 11.40 -8.43 -3.14
N THR A 185 11.84 -9.65 -2.84
CA THR A 185 12.80 -10.39 -3.65
C THR A 185 12.15 -11.69 -4.09
N TYR A 186 11.84 -11.80 -5.37
CA TYR A 186 11.34 -13.03 -6.00
C TYR A 186 12.52 -13.82 -6.56
N THR A 187 12.59 -15.12 -6.28
CA THR A 187 13.69 -15.99 -6.69
C THR A 187 13.16 -17.10 -7.58
N ILE A 188 13.76 -17.27 -8.76
CA ILE A 188 13.52 -18.41 -9.66
C ILE A 188 14.86 -19.01 -10.05
N GLU A 189 15.03 -20.30 -9.77
CA GLU A 189 16.32 -21.00 -9.87
C GLU A 189 17.39 -20.26 -9.03
N GLU A 190 18.35 -19.59 -9.69
CA GLU A 190 19.42 -18.80 -9.06
C GLU A 190 19.29 -17.29 -9.34
N VAL A 191 18.21 -16.86 -9.99
CA VAL A 191 18.01 -15.47 -10.40
C VAL A 191 16.98 -14.79 -9.50
N ALA A 192 17.40 -13.68 -8.89
CA ALA A 192 16.54 -12.84 -8.06
C ALA A 192 16.03 -11.61 -8.83
N ILE A 193 14.74 -11.33 -8.67
CA ILE A 193 14.06 -10.11 -9.11
C ILE A 193 13.72 -9.31 -7.86
N GLU A 194 14.30 -8.12 -7.76
CA GLU A 194 14.06 -7.22 -6.63
C GLU A 194 13.10 -6.09 -7.02
N LEU A 195 12.20 -5.79 -6.09
CA LEU A 195 11.25 -4.70 -6.14
C LEU A 195 11.30 -3.93 -4.82
N VAL A 196 11.43 -2.61 -4.87
CA VAL A 196 11.46 -1.74 -3.70
C VAL A 196 10.26 -0.80 -3.74
N VAL A 197 9.41 -0.88 -2.73
CA VAL A 197 8.32 0.07 -2.48
C VAL A 197 8.81 1.09 -1.46
N LYS A 198 8.89 2.36 -1.87
CA LYS A 198 9.35 3.47 -1.03
C LYS A 198 8.18 4.36 -0.63
N LEU A 199 8.02 4.55 0.67
CA LEU A 199 6.98 5.42 1.23
C LEU A 199 7.45 6.88 1.23
N PRO A 200 6.62 7.84 0.78
CA PRO A 200 6.98 9.25 0.74
C PRO A 200 7.02 9.88 2.14
N ALA A 201 7.54 11.11 2.22
CA ALA A 201 7.69 11.82 3.49
C ALA A 201 6.36 12.21 4.16
N ASN A 202 5.29 12.30 3.37
CA ASN A 202 3.92 12.61 3.76
C ASN A 202 2.99 11.39 3.60
N HIS A 203 3.53 10.16 3.65
CA HIS A 203 2.75 8.94 3.51
C HIS A 203 1.59 8.89 4.54
N PRO A 204 0.37 8.48 4.17
CA PRO A 204 -0.04 7.94 2.87
C PRO A 204 -0.61 8.98 1.89
N LEU A 205 -0.45 10.29 2.11
CA LEU A 205 -0.99 11.30 1.18
C LEU A 205 -0.26 11.29 -0.17
N GLY A 206 1.07 11.27 -0.12
CA GLY A 206 1.89 11.19 -1.33
C GLY A 206 1.83 9.81 -1.99
N ALA A 207 2.14 9.78 -3.29
CA ALA A 207 2.29 8.54 -4.03
C ALA A 207 3.52 7.74 -3.56
N VAL A 208 3.35 6.43 -3.42
CA VAL A 208 4.48 5.52 -3.22
C VAL A 208 5.32 5.43 -4.49
N THR A 209 6.64 5.36 -4.32
CA THR A 209 7.54 5.13 -5.45
C THR A 209 7.89 3.66 -5.52
N ILE A 210 7.84 3.09 -6.71
CA ILE A 210 8.18 1.69 -6.95
C ILE A 210 9.42 1.64 -7.82
N ASP A 211 10.51 1.15 -7.26
CA ASP A 211 11.74 0.88 -7.98
C ASP A 211 11.84 -0.62 -8.27
N GLY A 212 11.69 -0.97 -9.54
CA GLY A 212 11.88 -2.33 -10.01
C GLY A 212 13.31 -2.48 -10.48
N GLY A 213 14.12 -3.25 -9.75
CA GLY A 213 15.55 -3.42 -9.99
C GLY A 213 15.87 -4.14 -11.31
N ARG A 214 16.74 -5.15 -11.29
CA ARG A 214 17.09 -5.86 -12.52
C ARG A 214 15.89 -6.66 -13.03
N ARG A 215 15.44 -6.33 -14.25
CA ARG A 215 14.43 -7.10 -14.99
C ARG A 215 15.02 -8.41 -15.52
N VAL A 216 14.29 -9.51 -15.35
CA VAL A 216 14.71 -10.89 -15.68
C VAL A 216 13.60 -11.57 -16.46
N GLY A 217 13.90 -12.20 -17.59
CA GLY A 217 12.94 -13.02 -18.37
C GLY A 217 11.74 -12.29 -18.99
N VAL A 218 11.61 -10.98 -18.77
CA VAL A 218 10.40 -10.18 -19.07
C VAL A 218 10.75 -9.03 -20.03
N SER A 219 9.83 -8.62 -20.92
CA SER A 219 10.02 -7.46 -21.81
C SER A 219 9.91 -6.13 -21.05
N GLN A 220 10.43 -5.03 -21.61
CA GLN A 220 10.38 -3.73 -20.92
C GLN A 220 8.93 -3.23 -20.77
N SER A 221 8.09 -3.48 -21.78
CA SER A 221 6.67 -3.13 -21.75
C SER A 221 5.91 -3.90 -20.68
N GLN A 222 6.11 -5.21 -20.60
CA GLN A 222 5.44 -6.06 -19.61
C GLN A 222 5.87 -5.70 -18.18
N TRP A 223 7.17 -5.41 -17.98
CA TRP A 223 7.68 -4.96 -16.69
C TRP A 223 7.07 -3.62 -16.25
N ARG A 224 7.07 -2.62 -17.15
CA ARG A 224 6.43 -1.33 -16.89
C ARG A 224 4.94 -1.49 -16.59
N HIS A 225 4.26 -2.39 -17.29
CA HIS A 225 2.84 -2.68 -17.03
C HIS A 225 2.62 -3.23 -15.61
N TRP A 226 3.43 -4.18 -15.14
CA TRP A 226 3.32 -4.70 -13.78
C TRP A 226 3.63 -3.65 -12.71
N LEU A 227 4.66 -2.83 -12.92
CA LEU A 227 4.97 -1.72 -12.01
C LEU A 227 3.82 -0.70 -11.95
N LEU A 228 3.22 -0.39 -13.11
CA LEU A 228 2.05 0.48 -13.19
C LEU A 228 0.85 -0.12 -12.45
N GLN A 229 0.53 -1.40 -12.68
CA GLN A 229 -0.55 -2.08 -11.97
C GLN A 229 -0.38 -2.02 -10.45
N LEU A 230 0.84 -2.27 -9.96
CA LEU A 230 1.13 -2.18 -8.53
C LEU A 230 1.02 -0.73 -8.01
N THR A 231 1.54 0.24 -8.76
CA THR A 231 1.44 1.67 -8.39
C THR A 231 -0.02 2.10 -8.31
N THR A 232 -0.83 1.71 -9.30
CA THR A 232 -2.27 1.99 -9.34
C THR A 232 -2.98 1.35 -8.15
N PHE A 233 -2.67 0.09 -7.83
CA PHE A 233 -3.24 -0.60 -6.68
C PHE A 233 -2.93 0.15 -5.37
N LEU A 234 -1.66 0.43 -5.09
CA LEU A 234 -1.24 1.07 -3.83
C LEU A 234 -1.72 2.53 -3.71
N THR A 235 -1.99 3.19 -4.84
CA THR A 235 -2.44 4.59 -4.85
C THR A 235 -3.96 4.70 -4.77
N HIS A 236 -4.69 3.88 -5.52
CA HIS A 236 -6.13 4.05 -5.74
C HIS A 236 -7.01 3.00 -5.07
N GLN A 237 -6.43 1.95 -4.49
CA GLN A 237 -7.19 0.95 -3.75
C GLN A 237 -6.88 1.01 -2.25
N ASN A 238 -7.86 0.64 -1.42
CA ASN A 238 -7.72 0.58 0.04
C ASN A 238 -7.10 -0.77 0.48
N GLY A 239 -6.03 -1.19 -0.20
CA GLY A 239 -5.31 -2.43 0.06
C GLY A 239 -3.99 -2.19 0.80
N SER A 240 -3.47 -3.24 1.44
CA SER A 240 -2.15 -3.18 2.09
C SER A 240 -1.02 -3.32 1.08
N ILE A 241 0.21 -2.95 1.50
CA ILE A 241 1.42 -3.21 0.70
C ILE A 241 1.57 -4.71 0.40
N LEU A 242 1.24 -5.59 1.36
CA LEU A 242 1.32 -7.04 1.19
C LEU A 242 0.33 -7.54 0.12
N ASP A 243 -0.89 -7.00 0.07
CA ASP A 243 -1.87 -7.35 -0.97
C ASP A 243 -1.35 -6.96 -2.36
N GLY A 244 -0.74 -5.78 -2.48
CA GLY A 244 -0.10 -5.33 -3.71
C GLY A 244 1.05 -6.25 -4.13
N LEU A 245 1.92 -6.61 -3.20
CA LEU A 245 3.05 -7.52 -3.47
C LEU A 245 2.58 -8.93 -3.84
N ALA A 246 1.50 -9.43 -3.25
CA ALA A 246 0.89 -10.70 -3.64
C ALA A 246 0.33 -10.65 -5.07
N LEU A 247 -0.31 -9.53 -5.47
CA LEU A 247 -0.76 -9.30 -6.85
C LEU A 247 0.44 -9.31 -7.81
N TRP A 248 1.52 -8.60 -7.47
CA TRP A 248 2.74 -8.58 -8.26
C TRP A 248 3.35 -9.98 -8.40
N LYS A 249 3.49 -10.72 -7.30
CA LYS A 249 3.97 -12.12 -7.33
C LYS A 249 3.15 -12.98 -8.27
N ARG A 250 1.81 -12.92 -8.19
CA ARG A 250 0.92 -13.70 -9.07
C ARG A 250 1.17 -13.42 -10.55
N ASN A 251 1.46 -12.17 -10.91
CA ASN A 251 1.83 -11.82 -12.28
C ASN A 251 3.18 -12.42 -12.70
N VAL A 252 4.16 -12.43 -11.78
CA VAL A 252 5.47 -13.05 -12.00
C VAL A 252 5.34 -14.56 -12.14
N ASP A 253 4.64 -15.24 -11.22
CA ASP A 253 4.42 -16.70 -11.28
C ASP A 253 3.78 -17.09 -12.61
N LYS A 254 2.69 -16.42 -12.99
CA LYS A 254 1.99 -16.68 -14.26
C LYS A 254 2.87 -16.48 -15.49
N ARG A 255 3.93 -15.68 -15.40
CA ARG A 255 4.86 -15.47 -16.52
C ARG A 255 5.76 -16.67 -16.75
N PHE A 256 6.16 -17.34 -15.68
CA PHE A 256 7.08 -18.48 -15.68
C PHE A 256 6.35 -19.82 -15.67
N GLU A 257 5.06 -19.83 -15.33
CA GLU A 257 4.19 -20.99 -15.45
C GLU A 257 4.23 -21.60 -16.86
N GLY A 258 4.54 -22.90 -16.95
CA GLY A 258 4.58 -23.64 -18.21
C GLY A 258 5.73 -23.27 -19.16
N VAL A 259 6.72 -22.49 -18.72
CA VAL A 259 7.90 -22.21 -19.54
C VAL A 259 8.85 -23.42 -19.51
N GLU A 260 8.99 -24.10 -20.65
CA GLU A 260 9.97 -25.17 -20.80
C GLU A 260 11.41 -24.67 -20.67
N GLU A 261 12.26 -25.46 -20.03
CA GLU A 261 13.70 -25.25 -19.94
C GLU A 261 14.40 -25.35 -21.30
N CYS A 262 15.58 -24.74 -21.42
CA CYS A 262 16.42 -24.94 -22.60
C CYS A 262 17.04 -26.35 -22.58
N MET A 263 16.91 -27.10 -23.67
CA MET A 263 17.45 -28.47 -23.75
C MET A 263 18.99 -28.57 -23.90
N ILE A 264 19.70 -27.44 -23.87
CA ILE A 264 21.18 -27.41 -23.91
C ILE A 264 21.74 -27.16 -22.52
N CYS A 265 21.24 -26.13 -21.82
CA CYS A 265 21.74 -25.77 -20.50
C CYS A 265 20.84 -26.24 -19.35
N PHE A 266 19.64 -26.74 -19.63
CA PHE A 266 18.66 -27.22 -18.64
C PHE A 266 18.22 -26.17 -17.62
N TYR A 267 18.19 -24.90 -18.04
CA TYR A 267 17.67 -23.80 -17.24
C TYR A 267 16.54 -23.08 -17.98
N VAL A 268 15.57 -22.54 -17.23
CA VAL A 268 14.54 -21.66 -17.78
C VAL A 268 15.15 -20.29 -18.14
N LEU A 269 16.11 -19.80 -17.36
CA LEU A 269 16.80 -18.55 -17.63
C LEU A 269 18.22 -18.80 -18.11
N HIS A 270 18.64 -18.12 -19.17
CA HIS A 270 20.04 -18.16 -19.60
C HIS A 270 20.93 -17.48 -18.56
N GLY A 271 21.99 -18.13 -18.09
CA GLY A 271 22.80 -17.65 -16.96
C GLY A 271 23.42 -16.25 -17.13
N ALA A 272 23.80 -15.86 -18.36
CA ALA A 272 24.39 -14.54 -18.60
C ALA A 272 23.34 -13.46 -18.94
N THR A 273 22.36 -13.81 -19.78
CA THR A 273 21.43 -12.82 -20.36
C THR A 273 20.09 -12.77 -19.64
N CYS A 274 19.82 -13.72 -18.75
CA CYS A 274 18.55 -13.87 -18.03
C CYS A 274 17.34 -13.86 -18.98
N GLN A 275 17.52 -14.37 -20.19
CA GLN A 275 16.45 -14.49 -21.19
C GLN A 275 15.82 -15.88 -21.15
N LEU A 276 14.54 -15.95 -21.50
CA LEU A 276 13.81 -17.20 -21.67
C LEU A 276 14.14 -17.89 -23.01
N PRO A 277 13.97 -19.22 -23.12
CA PRO A 277 14.19 -19.95 -24.34
C PRO A 277 13.07 -19.65 -25.35
N LYS A 278 13.39 -18.79 -26.32
CA LYS A 278 12.43 -18.28 -27.32
C LYS A 278 12.43 -19.09 -28.62
N LEU A 279 13.50 -19.85 -28.89
CA LEU A 279 13.61 -20.63 -30.12
C LEU A 279 13.04 -22.02 -29.90
N SER A 280 12.23 -22.51 -30.84
CA SER A 280 11.62 -23.83 -30.80
C SER A 280 11.92 -24.57 -32.11
N CYS A 281 12.38 -25.82 -32.01
CA CYS A 281 12.60 -26.65 -33.19
C CYS A 281 11.25 -26.94 -33.88
N ARG A 282 11.18 -26.76 -35.20
CA ARG A 282 9.94 -26.98 -35.95
C ARG A 282 9.46 -28.43 -35.90
N THR A 283 10.39 -29.39 -35.79
CA THR A 283 10.06 -30.83 -35.75
C THR A 283 9.72 -31.32 -34.34
N CYS A 284 10.66 -31.26 -33.40
CA CYS A 284 10.46 -31.83 -32.05
C CYS A 284 9.83 -30.86 -31.05
N LYS A 285 9.60 -29.60 -31.43
CA LYS A 285 8.98 -28.51 -30.62
C LYS A 285 9.74 -28.08 -29.37
N LYS A 286 10.83 -28.76 -29.02
CA LYS A 286 11.67 -28.44 -27.87
C LYS A 286 12.32 -27.06 -27.99
N ARG A 287 12.54 -26.42 -26.82
CA ARG A 287 12.95 -25.01 -26.72
C ARG A 287 14.42 -24.81 -26.38
N PHE A 288 14.95 -23.67 -26.82
CA PHE A 288 16.35 -23.29 -26.67
C PHE A 288 16.50 -21.78 -26.44
N HIS A 289 17.48 -21.38 -25.61
CA HIS A 289 17.95 -20.00 -25.60
C HIS A 289 18.66 -19.68 -26.92
N SER A 290 18.52 -18.45 -27.40
CA SER A 290 19.20 -17.99 -28.61
C SER A 290 20.71 -18.15 -28.51
N ASP A 291 21.29 -17.79 -27.37
CA ASP A 291 22.73 -17.87 -27.13
C ASP A 291 23.23 -19.33 -27.10
N CYS A 292 22.51 -20.22 -26.41
CA CYS A 292 22.83 -21.64 -26.34
C CYS A 292 22.80 -22.30 -27.73
N LEU A 293 21.73 -22.04 -28.51
CA LEU A 293 21.57 -22.65 -29.83
C LEU A 293 22.58 -22.08 -30.84
N PHE A 294 22.85 -20.78 -30.78
CA PHE A 294 23.85 -20.16 -31.65
C PHE A 294 25.26 -20.72 -31.37
N LYS A 295 25.63 -20.86 -30.09
CA LYS A 295 26.89 -21.50 -29.70
C LYS A 295 26.96 -22.95 -30.21
N TRP A 296 25.86 -23.71 -30.13
CA TRP A 296 25.79 -25.06 -30.67
C TRP A 296 26.08 -25.08 -32.17
N PHE A 297 25.37 -24.28 -32.97
CA PHE A 297 25.56 -24.25 -34.43
C PHE A 297 26.98 -23.88 -34.86
N ASN A 298 27.60 -22.91 -34.17
CA ASN A 298 28.97 -22.52 -34.47
C ASN A 298 29.98 -23.62 -34.11
N THR A 299 29.71 -24.39 -33.05
CA THR A 299 30.62 -25.46 -32.60
C THR A 299 30.45 -26.73 -33.44
N SER A 300 29.22 -27.06 -33.87
CA SER A 300 28.92 -28.22 -34.70
C SER A 300 29.13 -27.99 -36.20
N ASN A 301 29.37 -26.74 -36.61
CA ASN A 301 29.43 -26.30 -38.00
C ASN A 301 28.20 -26.74 -38.83
N ASN A 302 27.02 -26.79 -38.20
CA ASN A 302 25.76 -27.10 -38.86
C ASN A 302 24.56 -26.45 -38.14
N SER A 303 23.46 -26.23 -38.86
CA SER A 303 22.23 -25.64 -38.31
C SER A 303 21.19 -26.71 -37.95
N SER A 304 21.64 -27.83 -37.37
CA SER A 304 20.77 -28.96 -37.02
C SER A 304 20.35 -28.94 -35.55
N CYS A 305 19.11 -29.31 -35.26
CA CYS A 305 18.58 -29.39 -33.90
C CYS A 305 19.43 -30.35 -33.03
N PRO A 306 19.88 -29.95 -31.83
CA PRO A 306 20.68 -30.80 -30.95
C PRO A 306 20.01 -32.13 -30.57
N LEU A 307 18.67 -32.17 -30.57
CA LEU A 307 17.90 -33.34 -30.14
C LEU A 307 17.49 -34.25 -31.30
N CYS A 308 16.84 -33.70 -32.33
CA CYS A 308 16.28 -34.52 -33.41
C CYS A 308 17.10 -34.49 -34.70
N ARG A 309 18.20 -33.73 -34.76
CA ARG A 309 19.16 -33.61 -35.88
C ARG A 309 18.57 -33.13 -37.22
N ASN A 310 17.29 -32.77 -37.28
CA ASN A 310 16.72 -32.08 -38.44
C ASN A 310 17.22 -30.64 -38.53
N VAL A 311 17.21 -30.08 -39.73
CA VAL A 311 17.47 -28.65 -39.95
C VAL A 311 16.50 -27.82 -39.12
N PHE A 312 17.01 -26.84 -38.36
CA PHE A 312 16.27 -26.11 -37.34
C PHE A 312 15.23 -25.12 -37.90
#